data_AF-D7TGE6-F1
#
_entry.id   AF-D7TGE6-F1
#
_cell.length_a   1.000
_cell.length_b   1.000
_cell.length_c   1.000
_cell.angle_alpha   90.00
_cell.angle_beta   90.00
_cell.angle_gamma   90.00
#
_symmetry.space_group_name_H-M   'P 1'
#
loop_
_entity.id
_entity.type
_entity.pdbx_description
1 polymer ?
#
loop_
_entity_poly.entity_id
_entity_poly.type
_entity_poly.pdbx_seq_one_letter_code
_entity_poly.pdbx_strand_id
1 'polypeptide(L)'
;MSTNVIPLAHPFGACTRPPNLCIITEFMSRGSVYDFLHKQRGAFKLPSLLKVAIDVAKGMNYLHENNIIHRDLKTANLLMDENDVR
;
A
#
# COMPACT_ATOMS: atom_id res chain seq x y z
N MET A 1 5.58 -8.62 12.08
CA MET A 1 5.81 -7.23 11.65
C MET A 1 5.99 -7.28 10.15
N SER A 2 5.32 -6.52 9.30
CA SER A 2 3.88 -6.24 9.14
C SER A 2 3.74 -6.18 7.62
N THR A 3 2.79 -6.89 7.02
CA THR A 3 2.58 -6.81 5.57
C THR A 3 1.76 -5.57 5.30
N ASN A 4 2.42 -4.41 5.27
CA ASN A 4 1.73 -3.14 5.15
C ASN A 4 1.26 -3.00 3.70
N VAL A 5 -0.02 -3.26 3.49
CA VAL A 5 -0.69 -2.77 2.29
C VAL A 5 -0.92 -1.29 2.51
N ILE A 6 0.01 -0.46 2.01
CA ILE A 6 0.07 0.97 2.33
C ILE A 6 -0.94 1.75 1.47
N PRO A 7 -1.99 2.37 2.05
CA PRO A 7 -2.77 3.40 1.37
C PRO A 7 -1.98 4.73 1.43
N LEU A 8 -0.88 4.80 0.69
CA LEU A 8 0.16 5.85 0.77
C LEU A 8 0.83 6.06 2.14
N ALA A 9 2.15 6.23 2.07
CA ALA A 9 3.14 5.94 3.09
C ALA A 9 3.18 6.91 4.27
N HIS A 10 3.91 6.50 5.31
CA HIS A 10 4.75 7.44 6.04
C HIS A 10 5.75 8.04 5.03
N PRO A 11 5.56 9.28 4.55
CA PRO A 11 6.52 9.87 3.63
C PRO A 11 7.78 10.21 4.42
N PHE A 12 8.94 9.86 3.89
CA PHE A 12 10.21 10.32 4.45
C PHE A 12 10.41 11.82 4.20
N GLY A 13 9.81 12.34 3.12
CA GLY A 13 9.83 13.75 2.79
C GLY A 13 9.22 14.05 1.44
N ALA A 14 9.35 15.31 1.01
CA ALA A 14 8.92 15.75 -0.31
C ALA A 14 9.86 16.85 -0.83
N CYS A 15 10.12 16.84 -2.14
CA CYS A 15 10.67 18.01 -2.84
C CYS A 15 9.50 18.92 -3.24
N THR A 16 9.47 20.13 -2.70
CA THR A 16 8.41 21.10 -2.95
C THR A 16 8.86 22.28 -3.83
N ARG A 17 10.06 22.20 -4.41
CA ARG A 17 10.61 23.26 -5.27
C ARG A 17 10.20 23.05 -6.74
N PRO A 18 9.46 24.00 -7.35
CA PRO A 18 9.15 23.93 -8.78
C PRO A 18 10.41 23.96 -9.67
N PRO A 19 10.37 23.35 -10.88
CA PRO A 19 9.22 22.68 -11.48
C PRO A 19 9.03 21.22 -11.03
N ASN A 20 9.98 20.65 -10.29
CA ASN A 20 10.04 19.22 -10.00
C ASN A 20 9.54 18.91 -8.58
N LEU A 21 8.22 18.73 -8.46
CA LEU A 21 7.59 18.27 -7.22
C LEU A 21 7.69 16.75 -7.10
N CYS A 22 8.09 16.23 -5.95
CA CYS A 22 8.09 14.78 -5.69
C CYS A 22 7.82 14.46 -4.22
N ILE A 23 7.30 13.26 -3.96
CA ILE A 23 7.12 12.69 -2.62
C ILE A 23 8.05 11.48 -2.52
N ILE A 24 8.76 11.35 -1.40
CA ILE A 24 9.69 10.26 -1.13
C ILE A 24 9.07 9.35 -0.08
N THR A 25 8.95 8.08 -0.42
CA THR A 25 8.34 7.05 0.43
C THR A 25 9.23 5.81 0.46
N GLU A 26 8.91 4.88 1.35
CA GLU A 26 9.47 3.53 1.31
C GLU A 26 9.22 2.85 -0.05
N PHE A 27 10.21 2.06 -0.49
CA PHE A 27 10.13 1.32 -1.74
C PHE A 27 9.50 -0.05 -1.52
N MET A 28 8.41 -0.31 -2.25
CA MET A 28 7.62 -1.55 -2.14
C MET A 28 7.94 -2.46 -3.33
N SER A 29 8.91 -3.35 -3.18
CA SER A 29 9.55 -4.07 -4.30
C SER A 29 8.64 -5.05 -5.04
N ARG A 30 7.51 -5.47 -4.46
CA ARG A 30 6.57 -6.41 -5.10
C ARG A 30 5.49 -5.73 -5.95
N GLY A 31 5.50 -4.40 -6.03
CA GLY A 31 4.51 -3.63 -6.78
C GLY A 31 3.14 -3.65 -6.10
N SER A 32 2.08 -3.49 -6.89
CA SER A 32 0.71 -3.40 -6.37
C SER A 32 0.00 -4.76 -6.26
N VAL A 33 -1.02 -4.84 -5.42
CA VAL A 33 -1.96 -5.98 -5.38
C VAL A 33 -2.58 -6.22 -6.75
N TYR A 34 -2.85 -5.16 -7.51
CA TYR A 34 -3.32 -5.28 -8.89
C TYR A 34 -2.31 -6.03 -9.78
N ASP A 35 -1.03 -5.67 -9.71
CA ASP A 35 0.04 -6.33 -10.48
C ASP A 35 0.14 -7.82 -10.15
N PHE A 36 0.08 -8.16 -8.85
CA PHE A 36 0.12 -9.55 -8.42
C PHE A 36 -1.06 -10.37 -8.96
N LEU A 37 -2.28 -9.85 -8.84
CA LEU A 37 -3.49 -10.57 -9.28
C LEU A 37 -3.58 -10.70 -10.80
N HIS A 38 -3.25 -9.64 -11.55
CA HIS A 38 -3.56 -9.59 -12.98
C HIS A 38 -2.34 -9.81 -13.89
N LYS A 39 -1.16 -9.29 -13.52
CA LYS A 39 0.04 -9.40 -14.36
C LYS A 39 0.83 -10.66 -14.04
N GLN A 40 0.98 -10.97 -12.76
CA GLN A 40 1.70 -12.17 -12.30
C GLN A 40 0.80 -13.42 -12.24
N ARG A 41 -0.52 -13.25 -12.44
CA ARG A 41 -1.54 -14.30 -12.31
C ARG A 41 -1.46 -15.02 -10.95
N GLY A 42 -1.09 -14.26 -9.91
CA GLY A 42 -1.04 -14.73 -8.54
C GLY A 42 -2.45 -14.88 -7.97
N ALA A 43 -2.59 -15.77 -6.98
CA ALA A 43 -3.79 -15.91 -6.20
C ALA A 43 -3.42 -15.98 -4.73
N PHE A 44 -4.11 -15.19 -3.90
CA PHE A 44 -3.96 -15.31 -2.46
C PHE A 44 -4.67 -16.56 -1.97
N LYS A 45 -4.00 -17.33 -1.11
CA LYS A 45 -4.70 -18.27 -0.23
C LYS A 45 -5.51 -17.47 0.79
N LEU A 46 -6.59 -18.06 1.29
CA LEU A 46 -7.49 -17.39 2.23
C LEU A 46 -6.77 -16.74 3.43
N PRO A 47 -5.78 -17.37 4.09
CA PRO A 47 -5.06 -16.73 5.19
C PRO A 47 -4.31 -15.46 4.78
N SER A 48 -3.63 -15.48 3.63
CA SER A 48 -2.91 -14.32 3.10
C SER A 48 -3.87 -13.21 2.66
N LEU A 49 -5.01 -13.58 2.06
CA LEU A 49 -6.05 -12.62 1.69
C LEU A 49 -6.61 -11.89 2.91
N LEU A 50 -6.89 -12.63 4.00
CA LEU A 50 -7.36 -12.05 5.25
C LEU A 50 -6.31 -11.11 5.85
N LYS A 51 -5.03 -11.48 5.80
CA LYS A 51 -3.93 -10.62 6.26
C LYS A 51 -3.90 -9.29 5.48
N VAL A 52 -3.90 -9.37 4.15
CA VAL A 52 -3.98 -8.20 3.25
C VAL A 52 -5.21 -7.33 3.58
N ALA A 53 -6.39 -7.94 3.73
CA ALA A 53 -7.62 -7.19 4.04
C ALA A 53 -7.57 -6.49 5.41
N ILE A 54 -7.04 -7.17 6.43
CA ILE A 54 -6.86 -6.61 7.78
C ILE A 54 -5.87 -5.44 7.74
N ASP A 55 -4.76 -5.57 7.03
CA ASP A 55 -3.73 -4.54 6.97
C ASP A 55 -4.23 -3.31 6.20
N VAL A 56 -5.00 -3.49 5.10
CA VAL A 56 -5.71 -2.39 4.43
C VAL A 56 -6.70 -1.70 5.37
N ALA A 57 -7.50 -2.47 6.10
CA ALA A 57 -8.50 -1.92 7.01
C ALA A 57 -7.85 -1.10 8.15
N LYS A 58 -6.74 -1.57 8.71
CA LYS A 58 -5.96 -0.84 9.71
C LYS A 58 -5.39 0.47 9.15
N GLY A 59 -4.83 0.44 7.94
CA GLY A 59 -4.32 1.63 7.26
C GLY A 59 -5.42 2.67 7.04
N MET A 60 -6.59 2.24 6.56
CA MET A 60 -7.75 3.12 6.37
C MET A 60 -8.29 3.68 7.70
N ASN A 61 -8.35 2.87 8.75
CA ASN A 61 -8.75 3.34 10.08
C ASN A 61 -7.81 4.44 10.58
N TYR A 62 -6.50 4.23 10.46
CA TYR A 62 -5.49 5.23 10.82
C TYR A 62 -5.70 6.56 10.05
N LEU A 63 -5.93 6.51 8.74
CA LEU A 63 -6.20 7.72 7.95
C LEU A 63 -7.46 8.44 8.47
N HIS A 64 -8.53 7.70 8.71
CA HIS A 64 -9.80 8.27 9.17
C HIS A 64 -9.71 8.85 10.59
N GLU A 65 -8.98 8.23 11.52
CA GLU A 65 -8.70 8.78 12.85
C GLU A 65 -7.96 10.13 12.78
N ASN A 66 -7.20 10.36 11.71
CA ASN A 66 -6.49 11.62 11.44
C ASN A 66 -7.29 12.57 10.51
N ASN A 67 -8.57 12.30 10.26
CA ASN A 67 -9.43 13.08 9.35
C ASN A 67 -8.91 13.15 7.90
N ILE A 68 -8.15 12.15 7.46
CA ILE A 68 -7.63 12.04 6.09
C ILE A 68 -8.51 11.09 5.29
N ILE A 69 -9.03 11.55 4.15
CA ILE A 69 -9.80 10.73 3.21
C ILE A 69 -8.86 10.31 2.07
N HIS A 70 -8.68 9.00 1.86
CA HIS A 70 -7.78 8.48 0.81
C HIS A 70 -8.22 8.87 -0.62
N ARG A 71 -9.53 8.92 -0.87
CA ARG A 71 -10.18 9.29 -2.15
C ARG A 71 -9.93 8.38 -3.38
N ASP A 72 -8.88 7.56 -3.40
CA ASP A 72 -8.58 6.67 -4.53
C ASP A 72 -8.22 5.24 -4.08
N LEU A 73 -9.02 4.66 -3.18
CA LEU A 73 -8.75 3.33 -2.64
C LEU A 73 -9.09 2.24 -3.67
N LYS A 74 -8.07 1.54 -4.17
CA LYS A 74 -8.18 0.46 -5.16
C LYS A 74 -6.92 -0.39 -5.15
N THR A 75 -6.99 -1.62 -5.68
CA THR A 75 -5.88 -2.59 -5.67
C THR A 75 -4.59 -2.10 -6.36
N ALA A 76 -4.68 -1.13 -7.28
CA ALA A 76 -3.51 -0.52 -7.90
C ALA A 76 -2.73 0.42 -6.97
N ASN A 77 -3.37 0.94 -5.92
CA ASN A 77 -2.75 1.82 -4.91
C ASN A 77 -2.43 1.07 -3.60
N LEU A 78 -2.56 -0.25 -3.62
CA LEU A 78 -2.24 -1.14 -2.51
C LEU A 78 -0.88 -1.78 -2.79
N LEU A 79 0.19 -1.27 -2.21
CA LEU A 79 1.56 -1.71 -2.48
C LEU A 79 2.00 -2.83 -1.53
N MET A 80 2.89 -3.71 -2.01
CA MET A 80 3.42 -4.85 -1.26
C MET A 80 4.94 -4.79 -1.16
N ASP A 81 5.47 -5.07 0.03
CA ASP A 81 6.89 -5.24 0.29
C ASP A 81 7.30 -6.72 0.20
N GLU A 82 8.55 -7.03 0.50
CA GLU A 82 9.05 -8.41 0.54
C GLU A 82 8.58 -9.22 1.76
N ASN A 83 7.92 -8.59 2.74
CA ASN A 83 7.61 -9.19 4.02
C ASN A 83 6.30 -10.02 3.99
N ASP A 84 6.48 -11.34 3.91
CA ASP A 84 5.51 -12.40 4.21
C ASP A 84 4.16 -12.35 3.46
N VAL A 85 4.21 -12.85 2.22
CA VAL A 85 3.13 -13.65 1.63
C VAL A 85 3.62 -15.10 1.53
N ARG A 86 3.85 -15.77 2.68
CA ARG A 86 3.99 -17.23 2.75
C ARG A 86 2.77 -17.84 3.41
#